data_AF-A0A8X6T0N8-F1
#
_entry.id   AF-A0A8X6T0N8-F1
#
_cell.length_a   1.000
_cell.length_b   1.000
_cell.length_c   1.000
_cell.angle_alpha   90.00
_cell.angle_beta   90.00
_cell.angle_gamma   90.00
#
_symmetry.space_group_name_H-M   'P 1'
#
loop_
_entity.id
_entity.type
_entity.pdbx_description
1 polymer ?
#
loop_
_entity_poly.entity_id
_entity_poly.type
_entity_poly.pdbx_seq_one_letter_code
_entity_poly.pdbx_strand_id
1 'polypeptide(L)'
;MSKKDLNTRIARWGLNLQDYDYTILHRSGSQRAHVDALSRIQVLTNQCNDSIVHRIKESEELDPHILSIKALLQNGPYDSYCIKNNILYKFIDGAEVLVIPDETQHHFIKNAHDK
;
A
#
# COMPACT_ATOMS: atom_id res chain seq x y z
N MET A 1 7.66 0.87 44.51
CA MET A 1 8.71 1.56 43.72
C MET A 1 9.18 2.79 44.50
N SER A 2 10.49 3.00 44.63
CA SER A 2 11.03 4.24 45.22
C SER A 2 10.84 5.40 44.25
N LYS A 3 10.58 6.61 44.77
CA LYS A 3 10.32 7.83 43.98
C LYS A 3 11.49 8.21 43.05
N LYS A 4 12.69 7.68 43.31
CA LYS A 4 13.92 7.89 42.55
C LYS A 4 13.98 7.14 41.20
N ASP A 5 13.15 6.11 41.01
CA ASP A 5 13.23 5.22 39.84
C ASP A 5 12.14 5.48 38.77
N LEU A 6 11.26 6.45 39.00
CA LEU A 6 10.17 6.77 38.07
C LEU A 6 10.66 7.74 36.99
N ASN A 7 11.03 7.19 35.84
CA ASN A 7 11.24 7.98 34.63
C ASN A 7 9.90 8.60 34.18
N THR A 8 9.84 9.93 34.13
CA THR A 8 8.61 10.67 33.80
C THR A 8 8.03 10.31 32.44
N ARG A 9 8.86 9.83 31.49
CA ARG A 9 8.42 9.38 30.16
C ARG A 9 7.54 8.13 30.21
N ILE A 10 7.71 7.28 31.23
CA ILE A 10 6.96 6.03 31.38
C ILE A 10 5.95 6.06 32.53
N ALA A 11 5.94 7.11 33.35
CA ALA A 11 5.05 7.24 34.51
C ALA A 11 3.56 7.09 34.14
N ARG A 12 3.14 7.71 33.04
CA ARG A 12 1.77 7.59 32.51
C ARG A 12 1.42 6.15 32.15
N TRP A 13 2.37 5.42 31.54
CA TRP A 13 2.18 4.02 31.19
C TRP A 13 2.16 3.12 32.42
N GLY A 14 2.97 3.42 33.44
CA GLY A 14 2.98 2.68 34.70
C GLY A 14 1.62 2.70 35.41
N LEU A 15 0.91 3.84 35.39
CA LEU A 15 -0.46 3.93 35.92
C LEU A 15 -1.45 3.06 35.12
N ASN A 16 -1.37 3.11 33.79
CA ASN A 16 -2.26 2.29 32.94
C ASN A 16 -1.99 0.79 33.05
N LEU A 17 -0.74 0.40 33.32
CA LEU A 17 -0.34 -1.00 33.42
C LEU A 17 -0.56 -1.58 34.83
N GLN A 18 -0.94 -0.76 35.81
CA GLN A 18 -1.12 -1.19 37.20
C GLN A 18 -2.23 -2.24 37.36
N ASP A 19 -3.22 -2.23 36.47
CA ASP A 19 -4.35 -3.17 36.50
C ASP A 19 -3.98 -4.57 35.97
N TYR A 20 -2.77 -4.76 35.46
CA TYR A 20 -2.32 -6.00 34.84
C TYR A 20 -1.26 -6.68 35.71
N ASP A 21 -1.31 -8.01 35.79
CA ASP A 21 -0.22 -8.80 36.35
C ASP A 21 0.83 -9.06 35.26
N TYR A 22 2.03 -8.47 35.41
CA TYR A 22 3.10 -8.60 34.43
C TYR A 22 4.48 -8.61 35.07
N THR A 23 5.41 -9.29 34.39
CA THR A 23 6.83 -9.31 34.73
C THR A 23 7.66 -8.65 33.64
N ILE A 24 8.58 -7.76 34.02
CA ILE A 24 9.49 -7.10 33.08
C ILE A 24 10.68 -8.02 32.80
N LEU A 25 10.82 -8.44 31.54
CA LEU A 25 11.93 -9.30 31.09
C LEU A 25 12.75 -8.58 30.00
N HIS A 26 14.06 -8.53 30.18
CA HIS A 26 14.97 -8.11 29.11
C HIS A 26 15.09 -9.23 28.06
N ARG A 27 14.91 -8.90 26.77
CA ARG A 27 15.09 -9.82 25.65
C ARG A 27 16.05 -9.21 24.63
N SER A 28 16.99 -10.02 24.12
CA SER A 28 17.90 -9.59 23.05
C SER A 28 17.15 -9.31 21.75
N GLY A 29 17.70 -8.44 20.90
CA GLY A 29 17.09 -8.10 19.61
C GLY A 29 16.85 -9.31 18.71
N SER A 30 17.72 -10.33 18.76
CA SER A 30 17.56 -11.58 18.02
C SER A 30 16.29 -12.36 18.36
N GLN A 31 15.77 -12.22 19.58
CA GLN A 31 14.52 -12.85 20.02
C GLN A 31 13.27 -12.02 19.71
N ARG A 32 13.44 -10.84 19.10
CA ARG A 32 12.35 -9.90 18.78
C ARG A 32 12.08 -9.78 17.27
N ALA A 33 12.61 -10.70 16.46
CA ALA A 33 12.44 -10.66 15.00
C ALA A 33 10.97 -10.59 14.55
N HIS A 34 10.07 -11.33 15.22
CA HIS A 34 8.63 -11.27 14.93
C HIS A 34 8.02 -9.89 15.24
N VAL A 35 8.38 -9.28 16.37
CA VAL A 35 7.88 -7.95 16.75
C VAL A 35 8.42 -6.87 15.81
N ASP A 36 9.71 -6.95 15.45
CA ASP A 36 10.35 -6.02 14.50
C ASP A 36 9.74 -6.17 13.09
N ALA A 37 9.47 -7.39 12.64
CA ALA A 37 8.79 -7.62 11.38
C ALA A 37 7.38 -7.00 11.37
N LEU A 38 6.57 -7.27 12.40
CA LEU A 38 5.20 -6.75 12.50
C LEU A 38 5.16 -5.22 12.59
N SER A 39 6.06 -4.60 13.35
CA SER A 39 6.11 -3.14 13.48
C SER A 39 6.52 -2.45 12.16
N ARG A 40 7.30 -3.14 11.32
CA ARG A 40 7.71 -2.66 9.99
C ARG A 40 6.70 -2.94 8.88
N ILE A 41 5.68 -3.80 9.10
CA ILE A 41 4.69 -4.11 8.07
C ILE A 41 4.03 -2.85 7.53
N GLN A 42 3.56 -1.91 8.36
CA GLN A 42 2.92 -0.69 7.87
C GLN A 42 3.86 0.16 7.00
N VAL A 43 5.15 0.22 7.32
CA VAL A 43 6.15 0.94 6.51
C VAL A 43 6.33 0.26 5.16
N LEU A 44 6.39 -1.08 5.14
CA LEU A 44 6.50 -1.86 3.91
C LEU A 44 5.23 -1.71 3.07
N THR A 45 4.04 -1.83 3.67
CA THR A 45 2.76 -1.65 2.95
C THR A 45 2.64 -0.25 2.37
N ASN A 46 3.01 0.80 3.12
CA ASN A 46 2.97 2.18 2.63
C ASN A 46 3.98 2.44 1.51
N GLN A 47 5.17 1.82 1.54
CA GLN A 47 6.13 1.88 0.44
C GLN A 47 5.64 1.12 -0.81
N CYS A 48 4.86 0.06 -0.64
CA CYS A 48 4.23 -0.67 -1.74
C CYS A 48 2.98 0.03 -2.31
N ASN A 49 2.28 0.83 -1.50
CA ASN A 49 1.10 1.60 -1.93
C ASN A 49 1.45 2.80 -2.81
N ASP A 50 2.71 3.26 -2.80
CA ASP A 50 3.22 4.25 -3.76
C ASP A 50 3.80 3.58 -5.03
N SER A 51 3.48 2.30 -5.25
CA SER A 51 3.82 1.66 -6.52
C SER A 51 3.01 2.32 -7.64
N ILE A 52 3.66 2.51 -8.79
CA ILE A 52 3.02 3.08 -9.99
C ILE A 52 1.69 2.40 -10.33
N VAL A 53 1.59 1.10 -10.04
CA VAL A 53 0.40 0.25 -10.19
C VAL A 53 -0.78 0.74 -9.36
N HIS A 54 -0.56 1.13 -8.10
CA HIS A 54 -1.64 1.65 -7.24
C HIS A 54 -2.19 2.96 -7.78
N ARG A 55 -1.30 3.85 -8.23
CA ARG A 55 -1.66 5.16 -8.78
C ARG A 55 -2.44 5.05 -10.09
N ILE A 56 -2.06 4.09 -10.94
CA ILE A 56 -2.81 3.76 -12.16
C ILE A 56 -4.20 3.24 -11.79
N LYS A 57 -4.29 2.33 -10.80
CA LYS A 57 -5.58 1.78 -10.39
C LYS A 57 -6.52 2.86 -9.86
N GLU A 58 -6.01 3.76 -9.02
CA GLU A 58 -6.77 4.91 -8.50
C GLU A 58 -7.24 5.82 -9.64
N SER A 59 -6.38 6.11 -10.63
CA SER A 59 -6.77 6.95 -11.76
C SER A 59 -7.78 6.27 -12.70
N GLU A 60 -7.72 4.96 -12.89
CA GLU A 60 -8.73 4.20 -13.63
C GLU A 60 -10.11 4.20 -12.95
N GLU A 61 -10.16 4.23 -11.62
CA GLU A 61 -11.43 4.29 -10.86
C GLU A 61 -12.14 5.64 -11.00
N LEU A 62 -11.41 6.69 -11.39
CA LEU A 62 -11.94 8.03 -11.61
C LEU A 62 -12.27 8.31 -13.09
N ASP A 63 -11.76 7.51 -14.02
CA ASP A 63 -11.95 7.71 -15.47
C ASP A 63 -13.27 7.08 -15.97
N PRO A 64 -14.27 7.87 -16.41
CA PRO A 64 -15.56 7.36 -16.86
C PRO A 64 -15.47 6.47 -18.11
N HIS A 65 -14.52 6.73 -19.00
CA HIS A 65 -14.34 5.98 -20.24
C HIS A 65 -13.76 4.59 -19.95
N ILE A 66 -12.75 4.50 -19.09
CA ILE A 66 -12.18 3.23 -18.66
C ILE A 66 -13.19 2.40 -17.87
N LEU A 67 -13.97 3.02 -16.99
CA LEU A 67 -15.07 2.35 -16.29
C LEU A 67 -16.09 1.77 -17.27
N SER A 68 -16.42 2.49 -18.35
CA SER A 68 -17.32 1.99 -19.38
C SER A 68 -16.75 0.77 -20.11
N ILE A 69 -15.45 0.77 -20.45
CA ILE A 69 -14.77 -0.38 -21.07
C ILE A 69 -14.74 -1.57 -20.11
N LYS A 70 -14.42 -1.35 -18.82
CA LYS A 70 -14.43 -2.42 -17.81
C LYS A 70 -15.81 -3.05 -17.67
N ALA A 71 -16.88 -2.25 -17.72
CA ALA A 71 -18.25 -2.75 -17.70
C ALA A 71 -18.61 -3.56 -18.96
N LEU A 72 -18.16 -3.12 -20.14
CA LEU A 72 -18.36 -3.88 -21.38
C LEU A 72 -17.64 -5.24 -21.34
N LEU A 73 -16.42 -5.28 -20.80
CA LEU A 73 -15.65 -6.51 -20.64
C LEU A 73 -16.27 -7.52 -19.66
N GLN A 74 -17.11 -7.07 -18.71
CA GLN A 74 -17.88 -7.96 -17.86
C GLN A 74 -18.99 -8.70 -18.62
N ASN A 75 -19.53 -8.07 -19.69
CA ASN A 75 -20.61 -8.62 -20.51
C ASN A 75 -20.09 -9.53 -21.63
N GLY A 76 -18.78 -9.56 -21.88
CA GLY A 76 -18.16 -10.38 -22.91
C GLY A 76 -16.83 -9.79 -23.39
N PRO A 77 -16.11 -10.48 -24.29
CA PRO A 77 -14.92 -9.90 -24.92
C PRO A 77 -15.31 -8.65 -25.71
N TYR A 78 -14.59 -7.55 -25.50
CA TYR A 78 -14.84 -6.27 -26.15
C TYR A 78 -13.56 -5.73 -26.78
N ASP A 79 -13.59 -5.61 -28.11
CA ASP A 79 -12.47 -5.12 -28.92
C ASP A 79 -11.15 -5.86 -28.55
N SER A 80 -10.02 -5.18 -28.59
CA SER A 80 -8.70 -5.69 -28.25
C SER A 80 -8.34 -5.43 -26.78
N TYR A 81 -9.33 -5.23 -25.90
CA TYR A 81 -9.08 -4.96 -24.48
C TYR A 81 -9.12 -6.22 -23.61
N CYS A 82 -8.33 -6.23 -22.55
CA CYS A 82 -8.38 -7.26 -21.52
C CYS A 82 -8.09 -6.66 -20.13
N ILE A 83 -8.53 -7.37 -19.07
CA ILE A 83 -8.27 -6.96 -17.70
C ILE A 83 -7.31 -7.96 -17.06
N LYS A 84 -6.24 -7.44 -16.44
CA LYS A 84 -5.28 -8.23 -15.65
C LYS A 84 -5.08 -7.56 -14.30
N ASN A 85 -5.24 -8.32 -13.21
CA ASN A 85 -5.12 -7.80 -11.84
C ASN A 85 -5.98 -6.54 -11.59
N ASN A 86 -7.18 -6.50 -12.18
CA ASN A 86 -8.12 -5.37 -12.14
C ASN A 86 -7.68 -4.08 -12.88
N ILE A 87 -6.64 -4.15 -13.71
CA ILE A 87 -6.10 -3.05 -14.51
C ILE A 87 -6.39 -3.32 -15.99
N LEU A 88 -6.70 -2.28 -16.76
CA LEU A 88 -7.04 -2.38 -18.17
C LEU A 88 -5.79 -2.42 -19.07
N TYR A 89 -5.79 -3.35 -20.01
CA TYR A 89 -4.77 -3.50 -21.05
C TYR A 89 -5.42 -3.52 -22.43
N LYS A 90 -4.65 -3.12 -23.44
CA LYS A 90 -5.02 -3.20 -24.85
C LYS A 90 -3.97 -4.02 -25.61
N PHE A 91 -4.42 -4.96 -26.43
CA PHE A 91 -3.58 -5.66 -27.38
C PHE A 91 -3.34 -4.78 -28.61
N ILE A 92 -2.08 -4.46 -28.88
CA ILE A 92 -1.63 -3.69 -30.04
C ILE A 92 -0.43 -4.43 -30.63
N ASP A 93 -0.48 -4.77 -31.92
CA ASP A 93 0.61 -5.45 -32.65
C ASP A 93 1.16 -6.71 -31.96
N GLY A 94 0.26 -7.49 -31.34
CA GLY A 94 0.62 -8.71 -30.60
C GLY A 94 1.24 -8.47 -29.23
N ALA A 95 1.37 -7.22 -28.80
CA ALA A 95 1.83 -6.82 -27.47
C ALA A 95 0.67 -6.35 -26.59
N GLU A 96 0.76 -6.65 -25.30
CA GLU A 96 -0.17 -6.14 -24.29
C GLU A 96 0.36 -4.83 -23.74
N VAL A 97 -0.35 -3.75 -24.01
CA VAL A 97 0.02 -2.41 -23.57
C VAL A 97 -0.93 -1.97 -22.47
N LEU A 98 -0.35 -1.44 -21.39
CA LEU A 98 -1.09 -0.86 -20.28
C LEU A 98 -1.88 0.37 -20.75
N VAL A 99 -3.16 0.45 -20.38
CA VAL A 99 -3.98 1.65 -20.64
C VAL A 99 -3.79 2.64 -19.50
N ILE A 100 -3.51 3.90 -19.85
CA ILE A 100 -3.37 5.00 -18.88
C ILE A 100 -4.47 6.03 -19.18
N PRO A 101 -5.24 6.49 -18.18
CA PRO A 101 -6.22 7.57 -18.35
C PRO A 101 -5.58 8.84 -18.92
N ASP A 102 -6.25 9.47 -19.87
CA ASP A 102 -5.76 10.66 -20.59
C ASP A 102 -5.35 11.79 -19.63
N GLU A 103 -6.18 12.06 -18.61
CA GLU A 103 -5.92 13.12 -17.62
C GLU A 103 -4.62 12.91 -16.83
N THR A 104 -4.25 11.64 -16.60
CA THR A 104 -3.08 11.27 -15.79
C THR A 104 -1.84 10.95 -16.61
N GLN A 105 -2.00 10.79 -17.93
CA GLN A 105 -0.94 10.39 -18.85
C GLN A 105 0.29 11.30 -18.74
N HIS A 106 0.10 12.63 -18.73
CA HIS A 106 1.21 13.59 -18.66
C HIS A 106 2.02 13.43 -17.37
N HIS A 107 1.34 13.19 -16.26
CA HIS A 107 1.97 13.01 -14.96
C HIS A 107 2.78 11.71 -14.89
N PHE A 108 2.30 10.61 -15.50
CA PHE A 108 3.07 9.37 -15.60
C PHE A 108 4.30 9.52 -16.51
N ILE A 109 4.16 10.17 -17.67
CA ILE A 109 5.28 10.42 -18.60
C ILE A 109 6.36 11.25 -17.90
N LYS A 110 5.99 12.34 -17.23
CA LYS A 110 6.93 13.21 -16.52
C LYS A 110 7.72 12.45 -15.45
N ASN A 111 7.03 11.70 -14.59
CA ASN A 111 7.69 10.92 -13.54
C ASN A 111 8.63 9.84 -14.10
N ALA A 112 8.31 9.25 -15.24
CA ALA A 112 9.18 8.25 -15.88
C ALA A 112 10.42 8.89 -16.51
N HIS A 113 10.29 10.09 -17.06
CA HIS A 113 11.38 10.84 -17.68
C HIS A 113 12.35 11.45 -16.65
N ASP A 114 11.82 11.97 -15.54
CA ASP A 114 12.60 12.67 -14.50
C ASP A 114 13.35 11.72 -13.54
N LYS A 115 13.38 10.41 -13.83
CA LYS A 115 13.94 9.37 -12.98
C LYS A 115 15.38 8.99 -13.34
#